data_AF-A0A067QWL7-F1
#
_entry.id   AF-A0A067QWL7-F1
#
_cell.length_a   1.000
_cell.length_b   1.000
_cell.length_c   1.000
_cell.angle_alpha   90.00
_cell.angle_beta   90.00
_cell.angle_gamma   90.00
#
_symmetry.space_group_name_H-M   'P 1'
#
loop_
_entity.id
_entity.type
_entity.pdbx_description
1 polymer ?
#
loop_
_entity_poly.entity_id
_entity_poly.type
_entity_poly.pdbx_seq_one_letter_code
_entity_poly.pdbx_strand_id
1 'polypeptide(L)'
;MDLLCAERLADCRLAERDRVIFEDMRVLQNLLDLETVYTPTCNYFGTVQKDIQPFMRKVVSTWMLEVCEEQQCEDQVFPLAVNFLDRFLCICVISRRQLQLVAAVCLLLASKIRQCNSLSVDQLCYYTDHSITPEEIKNWELLVLSKLQWIVTAVTGFDYVDHVLERVDWSKESPLIRRHAHTLVGLCYTGSAMNRINDASGFLGEQQG
;
A
#
# COMPACT_ATOMS: atom_id res chain seq x y z
N MET A 1 -35.33 29.10 -12.83
CA MET A 1 -34.77 27.75 -12.65
C MET A 1 -33.38 27.97 -12.09
N ASP A 2 -33.32 28.13 -10.77
CA ASP A 2 -32.06 28.36 -10.07
C ASP A 2 -31.45 27.00 -9.79
N LEU A 3 -30.41 26.67 -10.55
CA LEU A 3 -29.51 25.56 -10.25
C LEU A 3 -28.74 25.95 -8.97
N LEU A 4 -29.33 25.64 -7.82
CA LEU A 4 -28.63 25.70 -6.54
C LEU A 4 -27.62 24.56 -6.51
N CYS A 5 -26.38 24.84 -6.92
CA CYS A 5 -25.22 24.05 -6.52
C CYS A 5 -25.17 24.07 -4.99
N ALA A 6 -25.62 22.99 -4.35
CA ALA A 6 -25.55 22.80 -2.91
C ALA A 6 -24.12 22.41 -2.48
N GLU A 7 -23.11 23.19 -2.88
CA GLU A 7 -21.82 23.15 -2.20
C GLU A 7 -22.00 23.81 -0.83
N ARG A 8 -22.27 22.98 0.18
CA ARG A 8 -22.02 23.35 1.58
C ARG A 8 -20.52 23.59 1.73
N LEU A 9 -20.10 24.84 1.58
CA LEU A 9 -18.76 25.36 1.91
C LEU A 9 -18.52 25.43 3.42
N ALA A 10 -18.84 24.36 4.16
CA ALA A 10 -18.54 24.24 5.58
C ALA A 10 -17.99 22.83 5.88
N ASP A 11 -16.67 22.77 6.05
CA ASP A 11 -15.86 21.76 6.75
C ASP A 11 -15.75 20.31 6.25
N CYS A 12 -16.42 19.90 5.17
CA CYS A 12 -16.21 18.55 4.61
C CYS A 12 -15.29 18.59 3.38
N ARG A 13 -13.98 18.34 3.59
CA ARG A 13 -13.01 18.13 2.49
C ARG A 13 -13.10 16.74 1.83
N LEU A 14 -14.09 15.95 2.20
CA LEU A 14 -14.27 14.57 1.75
C LEU A 14 -15.52 14.48 0.89
N ALA A 15 -15.40 13.80 -0.25
CA ALA A 15 -16.55 13.43 -1.06
C ALA A 15 -17.49 12.53 -0.23
N GLU A 16 -18.80 12.70 -0.42
CA GLU A 16 -19.77 11.79 0.17
C GLU A 16 -19.55 10.37 -0.36
N ARG A 17 -19.77 9.37 0.50
CA ARG A 17 -19.63 7.97 0.12
C ARG A 17 -20.70 7.61 -0.91
N ASP A 18 -20.28 7.34 -2.13
CA ASP A 18 -21.17 6.83 -3.16
C ASP A 18 -21.49 5.36 -2.88
N ARG A 19 -22.73 5.11 -2.41
CA ARG A 19 -23.21 3.77 -2.06
C ARG A 19 -23.21 2.82 -3.26
N VAL A 20 -23.40 3.36 -4.47
CA VAL A 20 -23.49 2.56 -5.69
C VAL A 20 -22.14 1.88 -5.99
N ILE A 21 -21.03 2.56 -5.68
CA ILE A 21 -19.67 2.01 -5.84
C ILE A 21 -19.51 0.74 -5.01
N PHE A 22 -20.02 0.72 -3.78
CA PHE A 22 -19.83 -0.40 -2.87
C PHE A 22 -20.82 -1.54 -3.11
N GLU A 23 -22.04 -1.27 -3.56
CA GLU A 23 -23.06 -2.30 -3.79
C GLU A 23 -22.87 -3.03 -5.14
N ASP A 24 -22.38 -2.34 -6.17
CA ASP A 24 -22.27 -2.91 -7.51
C ASP A 24 -21.16 -3.99 -7.59
N MET A 25 -21.55 -5.20 -8.00
CA MET A 25 -20.63 -6.32 -8.19
C MET A 25 -19.61 -6.09 -9.29
N ARG A 26 -19.90 -5.24 -10.28
CA ARG A 26 -18.96 -4.91 -11.37
C ARG A 26 -17.75 -4.15 -10.85
N VAL A 27 -17.94 -3.30 -9.83
CA VAL A 27 -16.83 -2.56 -9.22
C VAL A 27 -15.91 -3.54 -8.49
N LEU A 28 -16.48 -4.46 -7.71
CA LEU A 28 -15.69 -5.49 -7.03
C LEU A 28 -14.93 -6.38 -8.03
N GLN A 29 -15.58 -6.79 -9.13
CA GLN A 29 -14.91 -7.57 -10.17
C GLN A 29 -13.74 -6.80 -10.80
N ASN A 30 -13.93 -5.51 -11.12
CA ASN A 30 -12.86 -4.68 -11.65
C ASN A 30 -11.69 -4.53 -10.65
N LEU A 31 -11.97 -4.41 -9.35
CA LEU A 31 -10.94 -4.37 -8.32
C LEU A 31 -10.13 -5.67 -8.28
N LEU A 32 -10.81 -6.83 -8.34
CA LEU A 32 -10.17 -8.15 -8.39
C LEU A 32 -9.32 -8.32 -9.65
N ASP A 33 -9.82 -7.89 -10.80
CA ASP A 33 -9.07 -7.96 -12.06
C ASP A 33 -7.82 -7.06 -12.00
N LEU A 34 -7.95 -5.86 -11.41
CA LEU A 34 -6.83 -4.94 -11.21
C LEU A 34 -5.78 -5.51 -10.24
N GLU A 35 -6.19 -6.14 -9.15
CA GLU A 35 -5.29 -6.69 -8.13
C GLU A 35 -4.22 -7.62 -8.75
N THR A 36 -4.59 -8.42 -9.75
CA THR A 36 -3.67 -9.33 -10.46
C THR A 36 -2.46 -8.63 -11.08
N VAL A 37 -2.60 -7.34 -11.44
CA VAL A 37 -1.54 -6.51 -12.02
C VAL A 37 -0.56 -6.00 -10.96
N TYR A 38 -1.02 -5.87 -9.70
CA TYR A 38 -0.25 -5.27 -8.61
C TYR A 38 0.34 -6.29 -7.62
N THR A 39 -0.03 -7.57 -7.73
CA THR A 39 0.54 -8.63 -6.88
C THR A 39 2.01 -8.89 -7.26
N PRO A 40 2.95 -8.89 -6.30
CA PRO A 40 4.32 -9.35 -6.53
C PRO A 40 4.32 -10.80 -7.02
N THR A 41 4.79 -11.04 -8.24
CA THR A 41 4.66 -12.35 -8.92
C THR A 41 5.77 -13.34 -8.58
N CYS A 42 6.81 -12.92 -7.85
CA CYS A 42 7.96 -13.77 -7.57
C CYS A 42 8.40 -13.76 -6.11
N ASN A 43 8.92 -14.89 -5.64
CA ASN A 43 9.67 -14.98 -4.40
C ASN A 43 11.04 -14.29 -4.59
N TYR A 44 11.03 -12.96 -4.59
CA TYR A 44 12.17 -12.12 -4.92
C TYR A 44 13.36 -12.32 -3.97
N PHE A 45 13.17 -12.86 -2.77
CA PHE A 45 14.26 -13.20 -1.85
C PHE A 45 15.14 -14.35 -2.35
N GLY A 46 14.60 -15.27 -3.14
CA GLY A 46 15.35 -16.41 -3.69
C GLY A 46 15.81 -16.20 -5.12
N THR A 47 15.07 -15.41 -5.90
CA THR A 47 15.29 -15.29 -7.35
C THR A 47 16.03 -14.03 -7.77
N VAL A 48 15.82 -12.91 -7.05
CA VAL A 48 16.30 -11.58 -7.48
C VAL A 48 17.29 -11.00 -6.47
N GLN A 49 16.90 -10.93 -5.20
CA GLN A 49 17.68 -10.31 -4.15
C GLN A 49 18.80 -11.24 -3.68
N LYS A 50 20.02 -10.70 -3.66
CA LYS A 50 21.21 -11.41 -3.16
C LYS A 50 21.54 -11.06 -1.72
N ASP A 51 21.18 -9.84 -1.33
CA ASP A 51 21.69 -9.20 -0.11
C ASP A 51 20.57 -8.86 0.89
N ILE A 52 19.30 -8.93 0.45
CA ILE A 52 18.11 -8.64 1.25
C ILE A 52 17.51 -9.95 1.74
N GLN A 53 17.24 -10.03 3.05
CA GLN A 53 16.62 -11.18 3.69
C GLN A 53 15.21 -10.82 4.21
N PRO A 54 14.29 -11.80 4.37
CA PRO A 54 12.92 -11.54 4.81
C PRO A 54 12.81 -10.75 6.12
N PHE A 55 13.73 -10.97 7.07
CA PHE A 55 13.74 -10.20 8.32
C PHE A 55 14.08 -8.71 8.10
N MET A 56 14.95 -8.39 7.13
CA MET A 56 15.30 -7.00 6.81
C MET A 56 14.09 -6.26 6.24
N ARG A 57 13.32 -6.93 5.36
CA ARG A 57 12.05 -6.41 4.85
C ARG A 57 11.04 -6.22 5.97
N LYS A 58 10.95 -7.16 6.93
CA LYS A 58 10.10 -7.01 8.13
C LYS A 58 10.48 -5.75 8.92
N VAL A 59 11.76 -5.60 9.28
CA VAL A 59 12.27 -4.43 10.02
C VAL A 59 11.91 -3.13 9.32
N VAL A 60 12.15 -3.04 8.01
CA VAL A 60 11.85 -1.82 7.24
C VAL A 60 10.34 -1.59 7.11
N SER A 61 9.51 -2.62 6.91
CA SER A 61 8.06 -2.46 6.90
C SER A 61 7.49 -2.05 8.27
N THR A 62 8.09 -2.50 9.37
CA THR A 62 7.71 -2.04 10.72
C THR A 62 8.06 -0.57 10.91
N TRP A 63 9.28 -0.16 10.52
CA TRP A 63 9.67 1.25 10.51
C TRP A 63 8.71 2.10 9.66
N MET A 64 8.32 1.63 8.47
CA MET A 64 7.36 2.35 7.62
C MET A 64 6.00 2.54 8.32
N LEU A 65 5.52 1.52 9.05
CA LEU A 65 4.27 1.61 9.81
C LEU A 65 4.40 2.64 10.93
N GLU A 66 5.49 2.61 11.71
CA GLU A 66 5.77 3.56 12.79
C GLU A 66 5.78 5.01 12.28
N VAL A 67 6.43 5.27 11.13
CA VAL A 67 6.43 6.59 10.49
C VAL A 67 5.01 7.04 10.11
N CYS A 68 4.20 6.13 9.54
CA CYS A 68 2.82 6.43 9.20
C CYS A 68 1.96 6.74 10.43
N GLU A 69 2.13 6.00 11.54
CA GLU A 69 1.41 6.22 12.79
C GLU A 69 1.78 7.56 13.44
N GLU A 70 3.08 7.86 13.52
CA GLU A 70 3.59 9.13 14.08
C GLU A 70 3.15 10.36 13.27
N GLN A 71 3.09 10.23 11.94
CA GLN A 71 2.61 11.30 11.05
C GLN A 71 1.10 11.31 10.85
N GLN A 72 0.36 10.41 11.52
CA GLN A 72 -1.09 10.27 11.36
C GLN A 72 -1.50 10.18 9.89
N CYS A 73 -0.75 9.40 9.11
CA CYS A 73 -1.06 9.14 7.70
C CYS A 73 -2.40 8.42 7.56
N GLU A 74 -3.04 8.59 6.41
CA GLU A 74 -4.24 7.81 6.07
C GLU A 74 -3.92 6.31 6.05
N ASP A 75 -4.82 5.48 6.59
CA ASP A 75 -4.65 4.02 6.74
C ASP A 75 -4.29 3.29 5.42
N GLN A 76 -4.64 3.87 4.28
CA GLN A 76 -4.35 3.37 2.93
C GLN A 76 -2.91 3.63 2.44
N VAL A 77 -2.17 4.55 3.06
CA VAL A 77 -0.82 4.94 2.62
C VAL A 77 0.18 3.81 2.87
N PHE A 78 0.15 3.21 4.06
CA PHE A 78 1.10 2.17 4.43
C PHE A 78 0.97 0.89 3.55
N PRO A 79 -0.23 0.30 3.36
CA PRO A 79 -0.43 -0.82 2.44
C PRO A 79 0.09 -0.56 1.02
N LEU A 80 -0.15 0.64 0.49
CA LEU A 80 0.30 1.02 -0.84
C LEU A 80 1.83 1.17 -0.91
N ALA A 81 2.45 1.77 0.12
CA ALA A 81 3.90 1.91 0.19
C ALA A 81 4.58 0.54 0.23
N VAL A 82 4.04 -0.42 0.98
CA VAL A 82 4.55 -1.79 1.02
C VAL A 82 4.38 -2.49 -0.34
N ASN A 83 3.26 -2.29 -1.04
CA ASN A 83 3.08 -2.79 -2.40
C ASN A 83 4.16 -2.26 -3.36
N PHE A 84 4.48 -0.96 -3.29
CA PHE A 84 5.56 -0.38 -4.09
C PHE A 84 6.92 -0.99 -3.76
N LEU A 85 7.22 -1.16 -2.47
CA LEU A 85 8.47 -1.76 -2.02
C LEU A 85 8.62 -3.19 -2.56
N ASP A 86 7.62 -4.04 -2.37
CA ASP A 86 7.68 -5.45 -2.78
C ASP A 86 7.77 -5.58 -4.32
N ARG A 87 7.01 -4.77 -5.08
CA ARG A 87 7.10 -4.74 -6.56
C ARG A 87 8.46 -4.26 -7.03
N PHE A 88 9.05 -3.25 -6.38
CA PHE A 88 10.39 -2.77 -6.71
C PHE A 88 11.45 -3.83 -6.44
N LEU A 89 11.35 -4.56 -5.32
CA LEU A 89 12.25 -5.66 -4.98
C LEU A 89 12.14 -6.86 -5.94
N CYS A 90 11.00 -7.04 -6.62
CA CYS A 90 10.86 -8.05 -7.67
C CYS A 90 11.67 -7.73 -8.95
N ILE A 91 11.95 -6.45 -9.21
CA ILE A 91 12.51 -5.99 -10.49
C ILE A 91 13.97 -5.52 -10.34
N CYS A 92 14.32 -4.92 -9.20
CA CYS A 92 15.60 -4.28 -8.97
C CYS A 92 16.39 -4.95 -7.84
N VAL A 93 17.59 -5.43 -8.17
CA VAL A 93 18.55 -5.89 -7.17
C VAL A 93 19.13 -4.69 -6.44
N ILE A 94 18.96 -4.64 -5.12
CA ILE A 94 19.50 -3.57 -4.28
C ILE A 94 20.38 -4.11 -3.17
N SER A 95 21.23 -3.25 -2.63
CA SER A 95 21.98 -3.54 -1.41
C SER A 95 21.14 -3.26 -0.17
N ARG A 96 21.47 -3.92 0.94
CA ARG A 96 20.81 -3.69 2.24
C ARG A 96 20.84 -2.22 2.70
N ARG A 97 21.87 -1.46 2.30
CA ARG A 97 22.02 -0.02 2.64
C ARG A 97 20.98 0.86 1.93
N GLN A 98 20.50 0.43 0.77
CA GLN A 98 19.51 1.17 -0.02
C GLN A 98 18.08 0.83 0.37
N LEU A 99 17.86 -0.21 1.20
CA LEU A 99 16.51 -0.68 1.52
C LEU A 99 15.68 0.38 2.25
N GLN A 100 16.27 1.08 3.22
CA GLN A 100 15.59 2.16 3.94
C GLN A 100 15.30 3.36 3.03
N LEU A 101 16.18 3.66 2.08
CA LEU A 101 15.99 4.71 1.07
C LEU A 101 14.81 4.41 0.15
N VAL A 102 14.77 3.19 -0.40
CA VAL A 102 13.63 2.75 -1.23
C VAL A 102 12.34 2.82 -0.43
N ALA A 103 12.33 2.37 0.82
CA ALA A 103 11.15 2.42 1.67
C ALA A 103 10.68 3.85 1.97
N ALA A 104 11.59 4.79 2.25
CA ALA A 104 11.27 6.20 2.41
C ALA A 104 10.64 6.79 1.14
N VAL A 105 11.19 6.46 -0.03
CA VAL A 105 10.64 6.87 -1.33
C VAL A 105 9.27 6.25 -1.60
N CYS A 106 9.06 4.97 -1.23
CA CYS A 106 7.76 4.32 -1.34
C CYS A 106 6.70 5.00 -0.46
N LEU A 107 7.06 5.42 0.76
CA LEU A 107 6.19 6.23 1.63
C LEU A 107 5.85 7.58 1.00
N LEU A 108 6.86 8.28 0.47
CA LEU A 108 6.66 9.55 -0.23
C LEU A 108 5.64 9.39 -1.37
N LEU A 109 5.85 8.41 -2.24
CA LEU A 109 4.98 8.13 -3.37
C LEU A 109 3.57 7.76 -2.92
N ALA A 110 3.43 6.83 -1.98
CA ALA A 110 2.12 6.39 -1.50
C ALA A 110 1.35 7.54 -0.86
N SER A 111 2.04 8.40 -0.10
CA SER A 111 1.42 9.60 0.48
C SER A 111 0.92 10.57 -0.60
N LYS A 112 1.69 10.81 -1.67
CA LYS A 112 1.25 11.66 -2.79
C LYS A 112 0.01 11.11 -3.51
N ILE A 113 -0.21 9.79 -3.50
CA ILE A 113 -1.33 9.14 -4.18
C ILE A 113 -2.58 9.06 -3.28
N ARG A 114 -2.40 8.81 -1.98
CA ARG A 114 -3.51 8.43 -1.09
C ARG A 114 -3.81 9.42 0.03
N GLN A 115 -3.08 10.54 0.17
CA GLN A 115 -3.42 11.57 1.16
C GLN A 115 -3.31 12.98 0.58
N CYS A 116 -4.15 13.89 1.06
CA CYS A 116 -4.15 15.28 0.62
C CYS A 116 -2.86 16.02 1.02
N ASN A 117 -2.37 15.75 2.23
CA ASN A 117 -1.16 16.35 2.77
C ASN A 117 -0.04 15.31 2.72
N SER A 118 0.67 15.19 1.59
CA SER A 118 1.75 14.21 1.42
C SER A 118 2.89 14.43 2.43
N LEU A 119 3.60 13.35 2.78
CA LEU A 119 4.83 13.44 3.57
C LEU A 119 5.86 14.32 2.86
N SER A 120 6.55 15.17 3.60
CA SER A 120 7.61 16.01 3.04
C SER A 120 8.93 15.23 2.97
N VAL A 121 9.80 15.63 2.04
CA VAL A 121 11.15 15.06 1.93
C VAL A 121 11.95 15.30 3.21
N ASP A 122 11.78 16.48 3.85
CA ASP A 122 12.48 16.82 5.08
C ASP A 122 12.03 15.97 6.27
N GLN A 123 10.73 15.63 6.35
CA GLN A 123 10.20 14.70 7.35
C GLN A 123 10.81 13.31 7.17
N LEU A 124 10.87 12.81 5.93
CA LEU A 124 11.47 11.51 5.66
C LEU A 124 12.97 11.49 6.00
N CYS A 125 13.72 12.54 5.68
CA CYS A 125 15.11 12.67 6.10
C CYS A 125 15.24 12.61 7.63
N TYR A 126 14.35 13.29 8.37
CA TYR A 126 14.32 13.25 9.83
C TYR A 126 14.07 11.84 10.38
N TYR A 127 13.07 11.11 9.85
CA TYR A 127 12.77 9.73 10.27
C TYR A 127 13.85 8.70 9.90
N THR A 128 14.76 9.07 9.01
CA THR A 128 15.94 8.27 8.66
C THR A 128 17.18 8.68 9.46
N ASP A 129 17.04 9.50 10.51
CA ASP A 129 18.13 10.07 11.30
C ASP A 129 19.19 10.77 10.42
N HIS A 130 18.71 11.48 9.38
CA HIS A 130 19.52 12.14 8.36
C HIS A 130 20.55 11.23 7.65
N SER A 131 20.39 9.91 7.72
CA SER A 131 21.23 8.95 6.98
C SER A 131 20.97 9.00 5.46
N ILE A 132 19.80 9.53 5.07
CA ILE A 132 19.38 9.72 3.69
C ILE A 132 19.22 11.22 3.41
N THR A 133 19.75 11.67 2.27
CA THR A 133 19.69 13.06 1.85
C THR A 133 18.44 13.38 1.02
N PRO A 134 17.97 14.65 1.01
CA PRO A 134 16.86 15.06 0.16
C PRO A 134 17.10 14.82 -1.34
N GLU A 135 18.35 14.94 -1.79
CA GLU A 135 18.73 14.70 -3.18
C GLU A 135 18.61 13.22 -3.55
N GLU A 136 19.02 12.32 -2.66
CA GLU A 136 18.83 10.88 -2.85
C GLU A 136 17.36 10.53 -2.96
N ILE A 137 16.50 11.06 -2.08
CA ILE A 137 15.06 10.81 -2.13
C ILE A 137 14.47 11.26 -3.49
N LYS A 138 14.80 12.47 -3.95
CA LYS A 138 14.29 13.00 -5.23
C LYS A 138 14.78 12.19 -6.44
N ASN A 139 16.05 11.79 -6.43
CA ASN A 139 16.63 10.98 -7.51
C ASN A 139 16.00 9.57 -7.55
N TRP A 140 15.81 8.97 -6.37
CA TRP A 140 15.21 7.64 -6.27
C TRP A 140 13.71 7.65 -6.49
N GLU A 141 13.01 8.76 -6.24
CA GLU A 141 11.59 8.91 -6.59
C GLU A 141 11.34 8.62 -8.07
N LEU A 142 12.10 9.28 -8.95
CA LEU A 142 12.02 9.05 -10.39
C LEU A 142 12.44 7.63 -10.78
N LEU A 143 13.47 7.08 -10.12
CA LEU A 143 13.90 5.71 -10.36
C LEU A 143 12.78 4.71 -10.03
N VAL A 144 12.18 4.79 -8.84
CA VAL A 144 11.11 3.89 -8.40
C VAL A 144 9.90 4.03 -9.34
N LEU A 145 9.45 5.24 -9.66
CA LEU A 145 8.35 5.47 -10.60
C LEU A 145 8.63 4.87 -11.99
N SER A 146 9.84 5.06 -12.51
CA SER A 146 10.23 4.51 -13.81
C SER A 146 10.22 2.98 -13.81
N LYS A 147 10.65 2.34 -12.72
CA LYS A 147 10.69 0.89 -12.58
C LYS A 147 9.31 0.29 -12.37
N LEU A 148 8.41 1.00 -11.71
CA LEU A 148 7.00 0.64 -11.58
C LEU A 148 6.17 1.00 -12.82
N GLN A 149 6.79 1.53 -13.87
CA GLN A 149 6.13 1.98 -15.11
C GLN A 149 4.97 2.96 -14.86
N TRP A 150 5.06 3.78 -13.81
CA TRP A 150 4.01 4.72 -13.38
C TRP A 150 2.69 4.05 -12.99
N ILE A 151 2.67 2.72 -12.81
CA ILE A 151 1.52 1.96 -12.36
C ILE A 151 1.44 2.06 -10.82
N VAL A 152 0.90 3.17 -10.32
CA VAL A 152 0.90 3.56 -8.89
C VAL A 152 -0.45 3.50 -8.19
N THR A 153 -1.54 3.25 -8.92
CA THR A 153 -2.91 3.16 -8.37
C THR A 153 -3.25 1.75 -7.93
N ALA A 154 -2.37 1.13 -7.13
CA ALA A 154 -2.55 -0.25 -6.71
C ALA A 154 -3.81 -0.39 -5.84
N VAL A 155 -4.59 -1.43 -6.12
CA VAL A 155 -5.65 -1.91 -5.22
C VAL A 155 -4.98 -2.68 -4.10
N THR A 156 -5.34 -2.36 -2.87
CA THR A 156 -4.77 -2.93 -1.65
C THR A 156 -5.86 -3.61 -0.83
N GLY A 157 -5.46 -4.40 0.17
CA GLY A 157 -6.40 -5.00 1.11
C GLY A 157 -7.30 -3.97 1.82
N PHE A 158 -6.84 -2.72 1.92
CA PHE A 158 -7.62 -1.63 2.48
C PHE A 158 -8.88 -1.33 1.65
N ASP A 159 -8.75 -1.30 0.32
CA ASP A 159 -9.84 -0.94 -0.59
C ASP A 159 -10.99 -1.96 -0.50
N TYR A 160 -10.70 -3.24 -0.24
CA TYR A 160 -11.70 -4.30 -0.13
C TYR A 160 -12.52 -4.28 1.17
N VAL A 161 -11.99 -3.72 2.27
CA VAL A 161 -12.67 -3.74 3.58
C VAL A 161 -14.05 -3.13 3.45
N ASP A 162 -14.15 -1.98 2.80
CA ASP A 162 -15.42 -1.28 2.63
C ASP A 162 -16.39 -2.05 1.73
N HIS A 163 -15.90 -2.65 0.65
CA HIS A 163 -16.72 -3.51 -0.22
C HIS A 163 -17.29 -4.74 0.51
N VAL A 164 -16.52 -5.34 1.42
CA VAL A 164 -16.97 -6.51 2.19
C VAL A 164 -17.97 -6.08 3.26
N LEU A 165 -17.67 -5.02 4.02
CA LEU A 165 -18.52 -4.59 5.11
C LEU A 165 -19.90 -4.12 4.61
N GLU A 166 -19.98 -3.38 3.50
CA GLU A 166 -21.28 -2.92 2.99
C GLU A 166 -22.19 -4.07 2.51
N ARG A 167 -21.62 -5.21 2.13
CA ARG A 167 -22.37 -6.41 1.68
C ARG A 167 -22.86 -7.29 2.83
N VAL A 168 -22.45 -7.00 4.06
CA VAL A 168 -22.67 -7.89 5.19
C VAL A 168 -23.43 -7.16 6.29
N ASP A 169 -24.58 -7.69 6.68
CA ASP A 169 -25.53 -6.97 7.54
C ASP A 169 -25.00 -6.70 8.96
N TRP A 170 -24.22 -7.62 9.53
CA TRP A 170 -23.65 -7.48 10.89
C TRP A 170 -22.54 -6.41 10.99
N SER A 171 -21.99 -5.95 9.87
CA SER A 171 -20.95 -4.91 9.89
C SER A 171 -21.48 -3.56 10.37
N LYS A 172 -22.78 -3.32 10.15
CA LYS A 172 -23.48 -2.08 10.50
C LYS A 172 -23.71 -1.95 12.00
N GLU A 173 -23.51 -3.03 12.75
CA GLU A 173 -23.73 -3.08 14.20
C GLU A 173 -22.66 -2.34 15.00
N SER A 174 -21.42 -2.25 14.48
CA SER A 174 -20.34 -1.59 15.20
C SER A 174 -19.30 -0.94 14.28
N PRO A 175 -19.01 0.37 14.44
CA PRO A 175 -17.97 1.04 13.68
C PRO A 175 -16.56 0.50 14.01
N LEU A 176 -16.41 -0.21 15.14
CA LEU A 176 -15.14 -0.82 15.54
C LEU A 176 -14.69 -1.91 14.58
N ILE A 177 -15.63 -2.61 13.93
CA ILE A 177 -15.33 -3.69 12.98
C ILE A 177 -14.45 -3.17 11.85
N ARG A 178 -14.79 -2.00 11.30
CA ARG A 178 -14.02 -1.36 10.23
C ARG A 178 -12.61 -1.01 10.68
N ARG A 179 -12.49 -0.39 11.85
CA ARG A 179 -11.19 -0.03 12.43
C ARG A 179 -10.33 -1.28 12.65
N HIS A 180 -10.90 -2.34 13.23
CA HIS A 180 -10.19 -3.59 13.45
C HIS A 180 -9.77 -4.27 12.14
N ALA A 181 -10.64 -4.26 11.12
CA ALA A 181 -10.29 -4.79 9.80
C ALA A 181 -9.09 -4.05 9.19
N HIS A 182 -9.07 -2.72 9.22
CA HIS A 182 -7.92 -1.94 8.73
C HIS A 182 -6.64 -2.23 9.53
N THR A 183 -6.72 -2.32 10.86
CA THR A 183 -5.56 -2.70 11.68
C THR A 183 -5.04 -4.08 11.31
N LEU A 184 -5.91 -5.07 11.14
CA LEU A 184 -5.52 -6.43 10.73
C LEU A 184 -4.87 -6.43 9.34
N VAL A 185 -5.43 -5.67 8.40
CA VAL A 185 -4.83 -5.48 7.07
C VAL A 185 -3.41 -4.91 7.21
N GLY A 186 -3.21 -3.83 7.97
CA GLY A 186 -1.89 -3.26 8.24
C GLY A 186 -0.91 -4.28 8.85
N LEU A 187 -1.36 -5.08 9.82
CA LEU A 187 -0.55 -6.15 10.40
C LEU A 187 -0.16 -7.22 9.37
N CYS A 188 -1.04 -7.58 8.44
CA CYS A 188 -0.71 -8.50 7.35
C CYS A 188 0.41 -7.97 6.44
N TYR A 189 0.48 -6.67 6.21
CA TYR A 189 1.52 -6.03 5.40
C TYR A 189 2.89 -5.99 6.10
N THR A 190 2.95 -6.03 7.44
CA THR A 190 4.23 -6.15 8.18
C THR A 190 4.72 -7.60 8.30
N GLY A 191 3.80 -8.57 8.26
CA GLY A 191 4.10 -9.99 8.37
C GLY A 191 4.63 -10.63 7.08
N SER A 192 5.39 -11.72 7.22
CA SER A 192 5.85 -12.54 6.09
C SER A 192 4.74 -13.35 5.39
N ALA A 193 3.47 -13.11 5.75
CA ALA A 193 2.33 -13.93 5.33
C ALA A 193 1.89 -13.62 3.88
N MET A 194 2.07 -12.39 3.40
CA MET A 194 1.60 -12.00 2.06
C MET A 194 2.38 -12.71 0.94
N ASN A 195 3.61 -13.18 1.19
CA ASN A 195 4.35 -14.02 0.24
C ASN A 195 3.82 -15.47 0.16
N ARG A 196 3.08 -15.97 1.16
CA ARG A 196 2.59 -17.37 1.17
C ARG A 196 1.30 -17.57 0.39
N ILE A 197 0.55 -16.51 0.10
CA ILE A 197 -0.72 -16.62 -0.62
C ILE A 197 -0.47 -17.09 -2.06
N ASN A 198 0.67 -16.70 -2.66
CA ASN A 198 1.08 -17.19 -3.98
C ASN A 198 1.80 -18.56 -3.96
N ASP A 199 2.30 -19.02 -2.81
CA ASP A 199 2.88 -20.37 -2.72
C ASP A 199 1.76 -21.44 -2.72
N ALA A 200 0.56 -21.11 -2.25
CA ALA A 200 -0.57 -22.04 -2.21
C ALA A 200 -1.13 -22.39 -3.61
N SER A 201 -0.97 -21.52 -4.60
CA SER A 201 -1.30 -21.80 -6.01
C SER A 201 -0.24 -22.63 -6.72
N GLY A 202 0.99 -22.72 -6.19
CA GLY A 202 2.05 -23.62 -6.68
C GLY A 202 1.89 -25.08 -6.22
N PHE A 203 1.26 -25.33 -5.07
CA PHE A 203 1.12 -26.68 -4.51
C PHE A 203 0.03 -27.55 -5.18
N LEU A 204 -0.83 -26.97 -6.03
CA LEU A 204 -1.84 -27.73 -6.79
C LEU A 204 -1.34 -28.22 -8.15
N GLY A 205 -0.12 -27.87 -8.57
CA GLY A 205 0.46 -28.23 -9.86
C GLY A 205 1.36 -29.48 -9.88
N GLU A 206 1.75 -30.04 -8.73
CA GLU A 206 2.77 -31.11 -8.65
C GLU A 206 2.23 -32.51 -8.24
N GLN A 207 0.92 -32.77 -8.36
CA GLN A 207 0.35 -34.11 -8.13
C GLN A 207 -0.18 -34.83 -9.39
N GLN A 208 0.25 -34.44 -10.58
CA GLN A 208 0.06 -35.26 -11.78
C GLN A 208 1.38 -35.38 -12.55
N GLY A 209 2.15 -36.40 -12.18
CA GLY A 209 3.36 -36.88 -12.85
C GLY A 209 3.66 -38.30 -12.44
#